data_AF-A0A6I5CD34-F1
#
_entry.id   AF-A0A6I5CD34-F1
#
_cell.length_a   1.000
_cell.length_b   1.000
_cell.length_c   1.000
_cell.angle_alpha   90.00
_cell.angle_beta   90.00
_cell.angle_gamma   90.00
#
_symmetry.space_group_name_H-M   'P 1'
#
loop_
_entity.id
_entity.type
_entity.pdbx_description
1 polymer ?
#
loop_
_entity_poly.entity_id
_entity_poly.type
_entity_poly.pdbx_seq_one_letter_code
_entity_poly.pdbx_strand_id
1 'polypeptide(L)'
;RQAGVDREVAVVVERQADPCAEQPRAARIVRAVNAYDEKARAGGPHGPLRALEELRLATADAYAAEVVESLARVLARDGLTPPAAG
;
A
#
# COMPACT_ATOMS: atom_id res chain seq x y z
N ARG A 1 -10.75 -6.98 21.77
CA ARG A 1 -10.83 -5.50 21.74
C ARG A 1 -11.61 -5.11 20.49
N GLN A 2 -12.94 -5.11 20.56
CA GLN A 2 -13.81 -4.64 19.47
C GLN A 2 -13.98 -3.12 19.66
N ALA A 3 -13.16 -2.34 18.96
CA ALA A 3 -13.46 -0.92 18.82
C ALA A 3 -14.71 -0.80 17.93
N GLY A 4 -15.60 0.14 18.22
CA GLY A 4 -16.78 0.45 17.40
C GLY A 4 -16.37 1.05 16.05
N VAL A 5 -15.72 0.24 15.22
CA VAL A 5 -15.31 0.59 13.87
C VAL A 5 -16.48 0.29 12.94
N ASP A 6 -16.69 1.17 11.96
CA ASP A 6 -17.67 0.94 10.91
C ASP A 6 -17.45 -0.44 10.26
N ARG A 7 -18.55 -1.14 10.00
CA ARG A 7 -18.53 -2.52 9.48
C ARG A 7 -17.76 -2.62 8.16
N GLU A 8 -17.81 -1.60 7.32
CA GLU A 8 -17.07 -1.59 6.04
C GLU A 8 -15.56 -1.55 6.27
N VAL A 9 -15.10 -0.77 7.25
CA VAL A 9 -13.67 -0.68 7.58
C VAL A 9 -13.18 -1.98 8.21
N ALA A 10 -13.99 -2.63 9.07
CA ALA A 10 -13.65 -3.93 9.63
C ALA A 10 -13.43 -4.98 8.53
N VAL A 11 -14.32 -5.04 7.53
CA VAL A 11 -14.20 -5.98 6.39
C VAL A 11 -12.91 -5.74 5.60
N VAL A 12 -12.53 -4.48 5.39
CA VAL A 12 -11.28 -4.15 4.69
C VAL A 12 -10.05 -4.64 5.46
N VAL A 13 -10.04 -4.43 6.78
CA VAL A 13 -8.93 -4.83 7.66
C VAL A 13 -8.83 -6.36 7.79
N GLU A 14 -9.95 -7.05 7.94
CA GLU A 14 -9.98 -8.52 8.09
C GLU A 14 -9.52 -9.21 6.80
N ARG A 15 -9.93 -8.70 5.64
CA ARG A 15 -9.65 -9.32 4.33
C ARG A 15 -8.36 -8.87 3.67
N GLN A 16 -7.59 -7.98 4.31
CA GLN A 16 -6.32 -7.50 3.74
C GLN A 16 -5.27 -8.61 3.55
N ALA A 17 -5.40 -9.72 4.29
CA ALA A 17 -4.51 -10.86 4.24
C ALA A 17 -4.94 -11.94 3.23
N ASP A 18 -6.16 -11.83 2.68
CA ASP A 18 -6.68 -12.76 1.68
C ASP A 18 -5.79 -12.73 0.41
N PRO A 19 -5.82 -13.77 -0.44
CA PRO A 19 -5.23 -13.70 -1.78
C PRO A 19 -5.72 -12.47 -2.53
N CYS A 20 -4.84 -11.77 -3.26
CA CYS A 20 -5.17 -10.47 -3.87
C CYS A 20 -6.43 -10.53 -4.74
N ALA A 21 -6.65 -11.63 -5.47
CA ALA A 21 -7.84 -11.86 -6.29
C ALA A 21 -9.17 -11.86 -5.49
N GLU A 22 -9.14 -12.28 -4.23
CA GLU A 22 -10.33 -12.39 -3.37
C GLU A 22 -10.60 -11.11 -2.59
N GLN A 23 -9.60 -10.24 -2.47
CA GLN A 23 -9.72 -9.00 -1.70
C GLN A 23 -10.73 -8.02 -2.30
N PRO A 24 -11.58 -7.38 -1.47
CA PRO A 24 -12.30 -6.17 -1.88
C PRO A 24 -11.33 -5.11 -2.39
N ARG A 25 -11.76 -4.27 -3.33
CA ARG A 25 -10.91 -3.23 -3.92
C ARG A 25 -10.26 -2.31 -2.88
N ALA A 26 -11.00 -1.95 -1.83
CA ALA A 26 -10.49 -1.15 -0.72
C ALA A 26 -9.36 -1.87 0.06
N ALA A 27 -9.45 -3.19 0.28
CA ALA A 27 -8.40 -3.97 0.93
C ALA A 27 -7.11 -4.03 0.08
N ARG A 28 -7.23 -4.15 -1.24
CA ARG A 28 -6.07 -4.10 -2.15
C ARG A 28 -5.34 -2.76 -2.07
N ILE A 29 -6.10 -1.66 -2.00
CA ILE A 29 -5.54 -0.30 -1.83
C ILE A 29 -4.82 -0.19 -0.49
N VAL A 30 -5.47 -0.55 0.61
CA VAL A 30 -4.87 -0.48 1.95
C VAL A 30 -3.62 -1.33 2.04
N ARG A 31 -3.65 -2.57 1.55
CA ARG A 31 -2.49 -3.47 1.53
C ARG A 31 -1.30 -2.86 0.78
N ALA A 32 -1.52 -2.34 -0.43
CA ALA A 32 -0.45 -1.76 -1.24
C ALA A 32 0.13 -0.49 -0.61
N VAL A 33 -0.72 0.41 -0.09
CA VAL A 33 -0.29 1.64 0.57
C VAL A 33 0.45 1.35 1.87
N ASN A 34 -0.04 0.43 2.69
CA ASN A 34 0.61 0.02 3.94
C ASN A 34 2.00 -0.56 3.68
N ALA A 35 2.11 -1.46 2.69
CA ALA A 35 3.39 -2.05 2.30
C ALA A 35 4.36 -0.99 1.74
N TYR A 36 3.86 -0.02 0.96
CA TYR A 36 4.68 1.09 0.49
C TYR A 36 5.22 1.93 1.66
N ASP A 37 4.37 2.37 2.59
CA ASP A 37 4.78 3.22 3.72
C ASP A 37 5.81 2.51 4.62
N GLU A 38 5.58 1.23 4.94
CA GLU A 38 6.51 0.42 5.73
C GLU A 38 7.90 0.32 5.06
N LYS A 39 7.92 -0.03 3.76
CA LYS A 39 9.16 -0.15 2.99
C LYS A 39 9.86 1.19 2.79
N ALA A 40 9.11 2.25 2.53
CA ALA A 40 9.65 3.58 2.29
C ALA A 40 10.35 4.13 3.54
N ARG A 41 9.75 3.91 4.73
CA ARG A 41 10.36 4.27 6.03
C ARG A 41 11.63 3.47 6.31
N ALA A 42 11.64 2.19 5.95
CA ALA A 42 12.81 1.33 6.14
C ALA A 42 13.99 1.65 5.19
N GLY A 43 13.72 2.27 4.03
CA GLY A 43 14.68 2.42 2.94
C GLY A 43 15.52 3.71 2.91
N GLY A 44 15.43 4.57 3.93
CA GLY A 44 16.23 5.81 3.99
C GLY A 44 15.95 6.78 2.83
N PRO A 45 16.94 7.58 2.37
CA PRO A 45 16.72 8.63 1.35
C PRO A 45 16.15 8.14 0.01
N HIS A 46 16.40 6.87 -0.36
CA HIS A 46 15.87 6.25 -1.58
C HIS A 46 14.70 5.30 -1.30
N GLY A 47 14.21 5.27 -0.06
CA GLY A 47 13.15 4.37 0.38
C GLY A 47 11.87 4.46 -0.46
N PRO A 48 11.35 5.66 -0.78
CA PRO A 48 10.17 5.79 -1.63
C PRO A 48 10.30 5.13 -3.01
N LEU A 49 11.43 5.35 -3.70
CA LEU A 49 11.65 4.77 -5.04
C LEU A 49 11.81 3.25 -4.95
N ARG A 50 12.65 2.76 -4.02
CA ARG A 50 12.88 1.34 -3.82
C ARG A 50 11.60 0.60 -3.40
N ALA A 51 10.77 1.22 -2.56
CA ALA A 51 9.48 0.64 -2.17
C ALA A 51 8.56 0.43 -3.38
N LEU A 52 8.47 1.41 -4.29
CA LEU A 52 7.69 1.25 -5.52
C LEU A 52 8.25 0.16 -6.45
N GLU A 53 9.57 0.07 -6.58
CA GLU A 53 10.22 -1.00 -7.36
C GLU A 53 9.94 -2.38 -6.78
N GLU A 54 10.07 -2.55 -5.45
CA GLU A 54 9.77 -3.81 -4.77
C GLU A 54 8.30 -4.21 -4.92
N LEU A 55 7.36 -3.25 -4.87
CA LEU A 55 5.95 -3.54 -5.09
C LEU A 55 5.64 -3.97 -6.54
N ARG A 56 6.35 -3.41 -7.52
CA ARG A 56 6.21 -3.79 -8.95
C ARG A 56 6.83 -5.15 -9.26
N LEU A 57 7.90 -5.51 -8.56
CA LEU A 57 8.62 -6.77 -8.73
C LEU A 57 7.99 -7.94 -7.95
N ALA A 58 7.16 -7.64 -6.94
CA ALA A 58 6.40 -8.66 -6.26
C ALA A 58 5.53 -9.42 -7.28
N THR A 59 5.44 -10.75 -7.14
CA THR A 59 4.74 -11.62 -8.08
C THR A 59 3.26 -11.21 -8.21
N ALA A 60 2.65 -11.53 -9.35
CA ALA A 60 1.35 -11.02 -9.79
C ALA A 60 0.18 -11.22 -8.78
N ASP A 61 0.33 -12.07 -7.76
CA ASP A 61 -0.68 -12.34 -6.75
C ASP A 61 -0.50 -11.54 -5.44
N ALA A 62 0.62 -10.84 -5.27
CA ALA A 62 0.91 -10.12 -4.04
C ALA A 62 0.17 -8.77 -3.96
N TYR A 63 0.08 -8.06 -5.09
CA TYR A 63 -0.55 -6.75 -5.19
C TYR A 63 -1.24 -6.60 -6.54
N ALA A 64 -2.36 -5.86 -6.56
CA ALA A 64 -3.05 -5.52 -7.79
C ALA A 64 -2.25 -4.47 -8.57
N ALA A 65 -1.81 -4.81 -9.78
CA ALA A 65 -0.95 -3.96 -10.60
C ALA A 65 -1.56 -2.58 -10.86
N GLU A 66 -2.87 -2.50 -11.09
CA GLU A 66 -3.58 -1.24 -11.32
C GLU A 66 -3.56 -0.32 -10.09
N VAL A 67 -3.53 -0.89 -8.88
CA VAL A 67 -3.43 -0.15 -7.63
C VAL A 67 -2.01 0.40 -7.46
N VAL A 68 -0.98 -0.44 -7.69
CA VAL A 68 0.43 -0.04 -7.60
C VAL A 68 0.75 1.08 -8.60
N GLU A 69 0.29 0.96 -9.85
CA GLU A 69 0.49 2.01 -10.85
C GLU A 69 -0.31 3.29 -10.55
N SER A 70 -1.46 3.17 -9.91
CA SER A 70 -2.21 4.35 -9.45
C SER A 70 -1.50 5.07 -8.31
N LEU A 71 -0.95 4.32 -7.35
CA LEU A 71 -0.13 4.86 -6.27
C LEU A 71 1.11 5.59 -6.83
N ALA A 72 1.82 4.98 -7.78
CA ALA A 72 2.97 5.61 -8.45
C ALA A 72 2.60 6.94 -9.12
N ARG A 73 1.45 7.01 -9.80
CA ARG A 73 0.95 8.25 -10.41
C ARG A 73 0.61 9.33 -9.40
N VAL A 74 0.02 8.98 -8.25
CA VAL A 74 -0.29 9.94 -7.19
C VAL A 74 1.00 10.51 -6.59
N LEU A 75 1.94 9.64 -6.23
CA LEU A 75 3.24 10.04 -5.68
C LEU A 75 4.07 10.91 -6.64
N ALA A 76 3.98 10.65 -7.95
CA ALA A 76 4.66 11.46 -8.95
C ALA A 76 4.08 12.88 -9.08
N ARG A 77 2.80 13.09 -8.75
CA ARG A 77 2.14 14.40 -8.81
C ARG A 77 2.48 15.28 -7.61
N ASP A 78 2.59 14.68 -6.42
CA ASP A 78 2.86 15.40 -5.18
C ASP A 78 4.36 15.57 -4.90
N GLY A 79 5.21 15.01 -5.76
CA GLY A 79 6.65 14.88 -5.54
C GLY A 79 6.93 13.74 -4.56
N LEU A 80 7.94 12.92 -4.84
CA LEU A 80 8.46 11.90 -3.90
C LEU A 80 9.20 12.55 -2.71
N THR A 81 8.70 13.68 -2.22
CA THR A 81 9.29 14.43 -1.13
C THR A 81 9.03 13.64 0.16
N PRO A 82 10.06 13.10 0.81
CA PRO A 82 9.86 12.43 2.09
C PRO A 82 9.30 13.46 3.10
N PRO A 83 8.43 13.04 4.04
CA PRO A 83 8.05 13.92 5.13
C PRO A 83 9.32 14.35 5.88
N ALA A 84 9.44 15.64 6.19
CA ALA A 84 10.52 16.13 7.04
C ALA A 84 10.50 15.32 8.34
N ALA A 85 11.61 14.65 8.64
CA ALA A 85 11.77 13.94 9.90
C ALA A 85 11.59 14.95 11.04
N GLY A 86 10.55 14.76 11.85
CA GLY A 86 10.31 15.47 13.10
C GLY A 86 10.68 14.61 14.29
#